data_AF-A0A974TEP5-F1
#
_entry.id   AF-A0A974TEP5-F1
#
_cell.length_a   1.000
_cell.length_b   1.000
_cell.length_c   1.000
_cell.angle_alpha   90.00
_cell.angle_beta   90.00
_cell.angle_gamma   90.00
#
_symmetry.space_group_name_H-M   'P 1'
#
loop_
_entity.id
_entity.type
_entity.pdbx_description
1 polymer ?
#
loop_
_entity_poly.entity_id
_entity_poly.type
_entity_poly.pdbx_seq_one_letter_code
_entity_poly.pdbx_strand_id
1 'polypeptide(L)'
;MTEATFENAVDEMLGRLDPIVLAIQQGGAEAALYSLQQQLIELMALIERNPGLEAAIGDLYAAAEALVVDRTANLRPMARKLRLLVDAHRRFRDQLSAAQPLKPGHKGIWLHGNLRFAA
;
A
#
# COMPACT_ATOMS: atom_id res chain seq x y z
N MET A 1 -8.18 -3.42 -21.29
CA MET A 1 -7.28 -2.31 -20.95
C MET A 1 -6.03 -2.46 -21.81
N THR A 2 -5.54 -1.39 -22.43
CA THR A 2 -4.25 -1.42 -23.12
C THR A 2 -3.13 -1.23 -22.10
N GLU A 3 -1.90 -1.59 -22.47
CA GLU A 3 -0.71 -1.42 -21.63
C GLU A 3 -0.50 0.05 -21.22
N ALA A 4 -0.57 0.99 -22.16
CA ALA A 4 -0.47 2.42 -21.89
C ALA A 4 -1.59 2.96 -20.96
N THR A 5 -2.82 2.43 -21.05
CA THR A 5 -3.89 2.81 -20.12
C THR A 5 -3.62 2.28 -18.72
N PHE A 6 -2.99 1.11 -18.59
CA PHE A 6 -2.64 0.55 -17.30
C PHE A 6 -1.47 1.30 -16.65
N GLU A 7 -0.40 1.59 -17.39
CA GLU A 7 0.73 2.38 -16.90
C GLU A 7 0.27 3.74 -16.37
N ASN A 8 -0.57 4.45 -17.13
CA ASN A 8 -1.15 5.71 -16.66
C ASN A 8 -1.99 5.56 -15.38
N ALA A 9 -2.76 4.47 -15.25
CA ALA A 9 -3.56 4.20 -14.05
C ALA A 9 -2.66 3.89 -12.83
N VAL A 10 -1.55 3.18 -13.04
CA VAL A 10 -0.53 2.92 -12.02
C VAL A 10 0.13 4.23 -11.56
N ASP A 11 0.51 5.10 -12.49
CA ASP A 11 1.09 6.40 -12.20
C ASP A 11 0.12 7.32 -11.43
N GLU A 12 -1.14 7.37 -11.86
CA GLU A 12 -2.18 8.15 -11.19
C GLU A 12 -2.40 7.69 -9.75
N MET A 13 -2.40 6.38 -9.55
CA MET A 13 -2.56 5.76 -8.23
C MET A 13 -1.32 5.97 -7.35
N LEU A 14 -0.11 5.90 -7.89
CA LEU A 14 1.11 6.30 -7.19
C LEU A 14 1.04 7.78 -6.77
N GLY A 15 0.52 8.65 -7.65
CA GLY A 15 0.25 10.05 -7.35
C GLY A 15 -0.73 10.27 -6.20
N ARG A 16 -1.66 9.33 -5.94
CA ARG A 16 -2.56 9.35 -4.78
C ARG A 16 -1.94 8.75 -3.52
N LEU A 17 -1.16 7.68 -3.65
CA LEU A 17 -0.55 6.96 -2.52
C LEU A 17 0.63 7.69 -1.91
N ASP A 18 1.52 8.26 -2.73
CA ASP A 18 2.75 8.93 -2.27
C ASP A 18 2.46 10.05 -1.24
N PRO A 19 1.49 10.96 -1.46
CA PRO A 19 1.15 11.99 -0.47
C PRO A 19 0.61 11.42 0.84
N ILE A 20 -0.14 10.32 0.80
CA ILE A 20 -0.69 9.68 2.00
C ILE A 20 0.44 9.07 2.84
N VAL A 21 1.36 8.36 2.20
CA VAL A 21 2.53 7.79 2.88
C VAL A 21 3.41 8.90 3.47
N LEU A 22 3.60 9.99 2.74
CA LEU A 22 4.32 11.17 3.23
C LEU A 22 3.63 11.80 4.45
N ALA A 23 2.30 11.94 4.42
CA ALA A 23 1.54 12.47 5.56
C ALA A 23 1.74 11.59 6.80
N ILE A 24 1.69 10.26 6.66
CA ILE A 24 1.95 9.32 7.75
C ILE A 24 3.38 9.48 8.30
N GLN A 25 4.38 9.62 7.43
CA GLN A 25 5.76 9.89 7.85
C GLN A 25 5.86 11.17 8.69
N GLN A 26 5.16 12.23 8.29
CA GLN A 26 5.24 13.56 8.90
C GLN A 26 4.47 13.74 10.21
N GLY A 27 3.54 12.84 10.55
CA GLY A 27 2.70 13.05 11.74
C GLY A 27 1.29 12.51 11.63
N GLY A 28 0.86 12.16 10.42
CA GLY A 28 -0.49 11.68 10.12
C GLY A 28 -0.91 10.53 11.03
N ALA A 29 -2.17 10.59 11.45
CA ALA A 29 -2.79 9.65 12.37
C ALA A 29 -3.83 8.77 11.63
N GLU A 30 -4.90 8.40 12.31
CA GLU A 30 -5.91 7.45 11.85
C GLU A 30 -6.52 7.78 10.48
N ALA A 31 -6.80 9.05 10.19
CA ALA A 31 -7.38 9.46 8.90
C ALA A 31 -6.45 9.12 7.72
N ALA A 32 -5.15 9.35 7.86
CA ALA A 32 -4.19 9.03 6.81
C ALA A 32 -4.01 7.51 6.65
N LEU A 33 -4.05 6.75 7.76
CA LEU A 33 -4.02 5.30 7.73
C LEU A 33 -5.25 4.72 7.03
N TYR A 34 -6.44 5.27 7.30
CA TYR A 34 -7.67 4.89 6.64
C TYR A 34 -7.64 5.20 5.14
N SER A 35 -7.15 6.39 4.74
CA SER A 35 -6.96 6.72 3.32
C SER A 35 -5.99 5.76 2.63
N LEU A 36 -4.90 5.37 3.30
CA LEU A 36 -3.96 4.37 2.80
C LEU A 36 -4.66 3.03 2.57
N GLN A 37 -5.45 2.56 3.55
CA GLN A 37 -6.22 1.33 3.46
C GLN A 37 -7.13 1.32 2.22
N GLN A 38 -7.90 2.39 2.01
CA GLN A 38 -8.85 2.49 0.90
C GLN A 38 -8.13 2.45 -0.46
N GLN A 39 -7.03 3.19 -0.60
CA GLN A 39 -6.25 3.19 -1.84
C GLN A 39 -5.61 1.82 -2.12
N LEU A 40 -5.16 1.09 -1.10
CA LEU A 40 -4.63 -0.27 -1.27
C LEU A 40 -5.73 -1.27 -1.66
N ILE A 41 -6.95 -1.13 -1.14
CA ILE A 41 -8.10 -1.96 -1.53
C ILE A 41 -8.50 -1.69 -2.99
N GLU A 42 -8.60 -0.41 -3.37
CA GLU A 42 -8.92 0.00 -4.73
C GLU A 42 -7.88 -0.54 -5.72
N LEU A 43 -6.59 -0.44 -5.38
CA LEU A 43 -5.49 -1.01 -6.13
C LEU A 43 -5.67 -2.51 -6.42
N MET A 44 -5.94 -3.30 -5.37
CA MET A 44 -6.09 -4.75 -5.52
C MET A 44 -7.22 -5.13 -6.49
N ALA A 45 -8.27 -4.30 -6.61
CA ALA A 45 -9.37 -4.55 -7.55
C ALA A 45 -8.97 -4.38 -9.03
N LEU A 46 -7.85 -3.72 -9.33
CA LEU A 46 -7.43 -3.35 -10.69
C LEU A 46 -6.32 -4.25 -11.26
N ILE A 47 -5.67 -5.06 -10.41
CA ILE A 47 -4.45 -5.80 -10.76
C ILE A 47 -4.67 -7.31 -10.67
N GLU A 48 -4.04 -8.07 -11.57
CA GLU A 48 -3.95 -9.53 -11.44
C GLU A 48 -3.23 -9.91 -10.15
N ARG A 49 -3.66 -11.04 -9.56
CA ARG A 49 -3.04 -11.50 -8.32
C ARG A 49 -1.53 -11.68 -8.51
N ASN A 50 -0.76 -10.96 -7.69
CA ASN A 50 0.70 -11.07 -7.62
C ASN A 50 1.11 -11.28 -6.15
N PRO A 51 1.62 -12.46 -5.77
CA PRO A 51 2.01 -12.75 -4.38
C PRO A 51 3.09 -11.81 -3.82
N GLY A 52 4.00 -11.32 -4.68
CA GLY A 52 5.00 -10.33 -4.28
C GLY A 52 4.37 -8.98 -3.95
N LEU A 53 3.38 -8.57 -4.72
CA LEU A 53 2.60 -7.36 -4.46
C LEU A 53 1.68 -7.52 -3.23
N GLU A 54 1.05 -8.69 -3.05
CA GLU A 54 0.28 -9.03 -1.83
C GLU A 54 1.13 -8.82 -0.56
N ALA A 55 2.34 -9.39 -0.55
CA ALA A 55 3.26 -9.23 0.57
C ALA A 55 3.68 -7.76 0.77
N ALA A 56 4.00 -7.05 -0.31
CA ALA A 56 4.42 -5.66 -0.24
C ALA A 56 3.30 -4.71 0.25
N ILE A 57 2.05 -4.96 -0.14
CA ILE A 57 0.86 -4.25 0.35
C ILE A 57 0.69 -4.48 1.86
N GLY A 58 0.82 -5.75 2.30
CA GLY A 58 0.74 -6.10 3.72
C GLY A 58 1.84 -5.42 4.55
N ASP A 59 3.09 -5.47 4.09
CA ASP A 59 4.23 -4.83 4.73
C ASP A 59 4.07 -3.30 4.83
N LEU A 60 3.61 -2.66 3.75
CA LEU A 60 3.38 -1.21 3.70
C LEU A 60 2.34 -0.78 4.73
N TYR A 61 1.18 -1.45 4.75
CA TYR A 61 0.13 -1.14 5.71
C TYR A 61 0.58 -1.40 7.15
N ALA A 62 1.22 -2.54 7.42
CA ALA A 62 1.68 -2.89 8.76
C ALA A 62 2.75 -1.90 9.28
N ALA A 63 3.64 -1.43 8.42
CA ALA A 63 4.63 -0.42 8.79
C ALA A 63 3.98 0.94 9.09
N ALA A 64 2.98 1.33 8.30
CA ALA A 64 2.21 2.55 8.51
C ALA A 64 1.41 2.51 9.82
N GLU A 65 0.67 1.42 10.04
CA GLU A 65 -0.11 1.18 11.26
C GLU A 65 0.80 1.22 12.50
N ALA A 66 1.91 0.48 12.48
CA ALA A 66 2.85 0.47 13.60
C ALA A 66 3.48 1.83 13.90
N LEU A 67 3.58 2.72 12.90
CA LEU A 67 4.05 4.09 13.10
C LEU A 67 2.96 4.96 13.73
N VAL A 68 1.72 4.85 13.25
CA VAL A 68 0.57 5.60 13.77
C VAL A 68 0.29 5.22 15.22
N VAL A 69 0.17 3.92 15.51
CA VAL A 69 -0.14 3.39 16.86
C VAL A 69 0.92 3.85 17.88
N ASP A 70 2.20 3.63 17.58
CA ASP A 70 3.26 3.97 18.53
C ASP A 70 3.46 5.48 18.67
N ARG A 71 3.17 6.28 17.65
CA ARG A 71 3.20 7.74 17.77
C ARG A 71 2.10 8.21 18.74
N THR A 72 0.87 7.69 18.60
CA THR A 72 -0.23 7.98 19.53
C THR A 72 0.11 7.57 20.97
N ALA A 73 0.84 6.45 21.14
CA ALA A 73 1.29 5.96 22.44
C ALA A 73 2.64 6.55 22.93
N ASN A 74 3.24 7.50 22.21
CA ASN A 74 4.58 8.06 22.48
C ASN A 74 5.70 7.02 22.66
N LEU A 75 5.57 5.86 22.02
CA LEU A 75 6.52 4.76 22.10
C LEU A 75 7.77 5.05 21.25
N ARG A 76 8.93 4.61 21.72
CA ARG A 76 10.23 4.77 21.03
C ARG A 76 10.79 3.38 20.69
N PRO A 77 11.62 3.24 19.61
CA PRO A 77 12.18 4.30 18.78
C PRO A 77 11.42 4.57 17.46
N MET A 78 11.13 5.84 17.21
CA MET A 78 10.44 6.31 15.98
C MET A 78 11.29 6.20 14.71
N ALA A 79 12.61 6.42 14.82
CA ALA A 79 13.50 6.40 13.65
C ALA A 79 13.52 5.04 12.94
N ARG A 80 13.48 3.94 13.69
CA ARG A 80 13.41 2.59 13.13
C ARG A 80 12.12 2.36 12.34
N LYS A 81 10.98 2.81 12.86
CA LYS A 81 9.67 2.65 12.22
C LYS A 81 9.55 3.48 10.95
N LEU A 82 10.06 4.72 10.98
CA LEU A 82 10.16 5.54 9.77
C LEU A 82 10.97 4.85 8.68
N ARG A 83 12.13 4.28 9.03
CA ARG A 83 12.94 3.51 8.07
C ARG A 83 12.19 2.32 7.50
N LEU A 84 11.49 1.55 8.35
CA LEU A 84 10.69 0.41 7.90
C LEU A 84 9.57 0.83 6.93
N LEU A 85 8.89 1.95 7.20
CA LEU A 85 7.86 2.49 6.31
C LEU A 85 8.46 2.91 4.95
N VAL A 86 9.63 3.57 4.95
CA VAL A 86 10.34 3.93 3.71
C VAL A 86 10.74 2.69 2.91
N ASP A 87 11.31 1.68 3.58
CA ASP A 87 11.74 0.43 2.93
C ASP A 87 10.54 -0.35 2.37
N ALA A 88 9.43 -0.44 3.11
CA ALA A 88 8.20 -1.09 2.66
C ALA A 88 7.57 -0.35 1.47
N HIS A 89 7.53 0.99 1.52
CA HIS A 89 7.03 1.80 0.42
C HIS A 89 7.87 1.62 -0.86
N ARG A 90 9.19 1.55 -0.75
CA ARG A 90 10.07 1.27 -1.89
C ARG A 90 9.78 -0.10 -2.51
N ARG A 91 9.70 -1.16 -1.69
CA ARG A 91 9.38 -2.52 -2.17
C ARG A 91 8.02 -2.60 -2.83
N PHE A 92 7.04 -1.89 -2.28
CA PHE A 92 5.71 -1.77 -2.88
C PHE A 92 5.78 -1.17 -4.28
N ARG A 93 6.50 -0.06 -4.47
CA ARG A 93 6.70 0.54 -5.80
C ARG A 93 7.41 -0.40 -6.77
N ASP A 94 8.47 -1.07 -6.31
CA ASP A 94 9.21 -2.04 -7.11
C ASP A 94 8.28 -3.18 -7.60
N GLN A 95 7.46 -3.75 -6.70
CA GLN A 95 6.49 -4.81 -7.05
C GLN A 95 5.34 -4.31 -7.93
N LEU A 96 4.86 -3.08 -7.70
CA LEU A 96 3.79 -2.48 -8.48
C LEU A 96 4.22 -2.25 -9.93
N SER A 97 5.49 -1.87 -10.16
CA SER A 97 6.01 -1.68 -11.51
C SER A 97 6.05 -2.97 -12.34
N ALA A 98 6.11 -4.14 -11.68
CA ALA A 98 6.06 -5.46 -12.30
C ALA A 98 4.64 -6.07 -12.34
N ALA A 99 3.63 -5.31 -11.92
CA ALA A 99 2.26 -5.80 -11.83
C ALA A 99 1.58 -5.86 -13.20
N GLN A 100 0.55 -6.70 -13.33
CA GLN A 100 -0.21 -6.84 -14.57
C GLN A 100 -1.66 -6.44 -14.36
N PRO A 101 -2.30 -5.82 -15.36
CA PRO A 101 -3.68 -5.41 -15.28
C PRO A 101 -4.64 -6.59 -15.18
N LEU A 102 -5.66 -6.49 -14.34
CA LEU A 102 -6.70 -7.53 -14.26
C LEU A 102 -7.37 -7.72 -15.62
N LYS A 103 -7.34 -8.96 -16.14
CA LYS A 103 -8.01 -9.29 -17.40
C LYS A 103 -9.53 -9.20 -17.26
N PRO A 104 -10.25 -8.70 -18.29
CA PRO A 104 -11.71 -8.74 -18.32
C PRO A 104 -12.24 -10.16 -18.02
N GLY A 105 -13.26 -10.26 -17.16
CA GLY A 105 -13.89 -11.52 -16.78
C GLY A 105 -13.09 -12.37 -15.78
N HIS A 106 -11.90 -11.95 -15.35
CA HIS A 106 -11.15 -12.61 -14.29
C HIS A 106 -11.47 -11.98 -12.94
N LYS A 107 -11.73 -12.81 -11.93
CA LYS A 107 -11.71 -12.37 -10.53
C LYS A 107 -10.34 -12.67 -9.96
N GLY A 108 -9.57 -11.62 -9.65
CA GLY A 108 -8.39 -11.78 -8.81
C GLY A 108 -8.83 -12.25 -7.44
N ILE A 109 -8.63 -13.54 -7.12
CA ILE A 109 -8.90 -14.04 -5.76
C ILE A 109 -7.70 -13.64 -4.91
N TRP A 110 -7.77 -12.44 -4.33
CA TRP A 110 -6.78 -11.96 -3.37
C TRP A 110 -6.97 -12.68 -2.04
N LEU A 111 -5.87 -13.12 -1.43
CA LEU A 111 -5.91 -13.74 -0.11
C LEU A 111 -6.00 -12.65 0.97
N HIS A 112 -7.19 -12.07 1.10
CA HIS A 112 -7.48 -11.02 2.09
C HIS A 112 -7.12 -11.43 3.53
N GLY A 113 -7.17 -12.72 3.86
CA GLY A 113 -6.78 -13.25 5.18
C GLY A 113 -5.31 -12.99 5.58
N ASN A 114 -4.44 -12.63 4.63
CA ASN A 114 -3.04 -12.28 4.91
C ASN A 114 -2.82 -10.78 5.09
N LEU A 115 -3.81 -9.95 4.77
CA LEU A 115 -3.73 -8.50 4.90
C LEU A 115 -4.37 -8.09 6.22
N ARG A 116 -3.57 -7.50 7.12
CA ARG A 116 -4.00 -7.11 8.48
C ARG A 116 -5.19 -6.15 8.52
N PHE A 117 -5.58 -5.58 7.37
CA PHE A 117 -6.65 -4.60 7.21
C PHE A 117 -7.85 -5.11 6.41
N ALA A 118 -7.85 -6.37 5.97
CA ALA A 118 -8.95 -6.95 5.20
C ALA A 118 -9.78 -7.97 6.01
N ALA A 119 -9.63 -7.95 7.34
CA ALA A 119 -10.42 -8.71 8.31
C ALA A 119 -11.70 -7.96 8.71
#